data_AF-A0A7L9BKA2-F1
#
_entry.id   AF-A0A7L9BKA2-F1
#
_cell.length_a   1.000
_cell.length_b   1.000
_cell.length_c   1.000
_cell.angle_alpha   90.00
_cell.angle_beta   90.00
_cell.angle_gamma   90.00
#
_symmetry.space_group_name_H-M   'P 1'
#
loop_
_entity.id
_entity.type
_entity.pdbx_description
1 polymer ?
#
loop_
_entity_poly.entity_id
_entity_poly.type
_entity_poly.pdbx_seq_one_letter_code
_entity_poly.pdbx_strand_id
1 'polypeptide(L)'
;MTRPYESTALNALLAAELAAGNRVHQDGDGWGTLRRLVVLERPFLALPSPLPPGLEHHTVNDPHYWQAEVLDPMTSEMLACGFDRPFIAPPA
;
A
#
# COMPACT_ATOMS: atom_id res chain seq x y z
N MET A 1 4.73 3.81 -15.39
CA MET A 1 5.76 4.19 -14.38
C MET A 1 5.01 4.79 -13.21
N THR A 2 5.12 4.20 -12.03
CA THR A 2 4.52 4.71 -10.79
C THR A 2 5.16 6.06 -10.45
N ARG A 3 4.36 7.05 -10.03
CA ARG A 3 4.90 8.30 -9.46
C ARG A 3 5.72 7.95 -8.18
N PRO A 4 6.72 8.72 -7.74
CA PRO A 4 7.32 8.53 -6.42
C PRO A 4 6.48 9.21 -5.33
N TYR A 5 6.47 8.63 -4.13
CA TYR A 5 5.91 9.28 -2.93
C TYR A 5 6.78 10.48 -2.54
N GLU A 6 6.21 11.45 -1.81
CA GLU A 6 7.00 12.43 -1.07
C GLU A 6 7.73 11.76 0.12
N SER A 7 7.07 10.77 0.74
CA SER A 7 7.67 9.94 1.79
C SER A 7 8.77 9.05 1.24
N THR A 8 10.00 9.30 1.68
CA THR A 8 11.15 8.46 1.35
C THR A 8 11.00 7.05 1.93
N ALA A 9 10.35 6.92 3.08
CA ALA A 9 10.13 5.63 3.74
C ALA A 9 9.09 4.78 2.98
N LEU A 10 8.00 5.37 2.49
CA LEU A 10 7.04 4.67 1.63
C LEU A 10 7.64 4.29 0.26
N ASN A 11 8.49 5.14 -0.32
CA ASN A 11 9.22 4.78 -1.54
C ASN A 11 10.12 3.55 -1.32
N ALA A 12 10.84 3.50 -0.19
CA ALA A 12 11.68 2.35 0.14
C ALA A 12 10.85 1.08 0.35
N LEU A 13 9.71 1.18 1.03
CA LEU A 13 8.80 0.05 1.22
C LEU A 13 8.21 -0.44 -0.10
N LEU A 14 7.71 0.47 -0.95
CA LEU A 14 7.18 0.11 -2.27
C LEU A 14 8.25 -0.58 -3.13
N ALA A 15 9.49 -0.07 -3.11
CA ALA A 15 10.59 -0.69 -3.85
C ALA A 15 10.90 -2.11 -3.32
N ALA A 16 10.89 -2.32 -2.00
CA ALA A 16 11.10 -3.63 -1.39
C ALA A 16 9.98 -4.62 -1.77
N GLU A 17 8.72 -4.18 -1.77
CA GLU A 17 7.56 -4.98 -2.17
C GLU A 17 7.64 -5.41 -3.65
N LEU A 18 7.99 -4.48 -4.53
CA LEU A 18 8.19 -4.78 -5.95
C LEU A 18 9.36 -5.76 -6.17
N ALA A 19 10.46 -5.60 -5.44
CA ALA A 19 11.59 -6.51 -5.49
C ALA A 19 11.25 -7.91 -4.96
N ALA A 20 10.34 -8.01 -3.99
CA ALA A 20 9.82 -9.27 -3.47
C ALA A 20 8.80 -9.96 -4.41
N GLY A 21 8.45 -9.33 -5.53
CA GLY A 21 7.55 -9.88 -6.53
C GLY A 21 6.08 -9.50 -6.33
N ASN A 22 5.79 -8.50 -5.49
CA ASN A 22 4.46 -7.88 -5.46
C ASN A 22 4.27 -7.00 -6.70
N ARG A 23 3.03 -6.58 -6.96
CA ARG A 23 2.67 -5.76 -8.11
C ARG A 23 1.72 -4.66 -7.67
N VAL A 24 1.79 -3.52 -8.35
CA VAL A 24 0.86 -2.42 -8.13
C VAL A 24 -0.44 -2.75 -8.84
N HIS A 25 -1.51 -2.88 -8.06
CA HIS A 25 -2.88 -2.99 -8.54
C HIS A 25 -3.46 -1.62 -8.91
N GLN A 26 -3.21 -0.62 -8.06
CA GLN A 26 -3.72 0.74 -8.23
C GLN A 26 -2.64 1.76 -7.86
N ASP A 27 -2.50 2.82 -8.66
CA ASP A 27 -1.69 4.00 -8.36
C ASP A 27 -2.53 5.24 -8.68
N GLY A 28 -2.73 6.12 -7.69
CA GLY A 28 -3.50 7.34 -7.90
C GLY A 28 -3.52 8.26 -6.70
N ASP A 29 -4.31 9.32 -6.84
CA ASP A 29 -4.59 10.23 -5.74
C ASP A 29 -5.44 9.49 -4.69
N GLY A 30 -5.26 9.87 -3.43
CA GLY A 30 -6.07 9.37 -2.33
C GLY A 30 -7.44 10.06 -2.26
N TRP A 31 -8.21 9.74 -1.21
CA TRP A 31 -9.44 10.45 -0.87
C TRP A 31 -9.25 11.38 0.33
N GLY A 32 -10.06 12.44 0.40
CA GLY A 32 -10.04 13.39 1.52
C GLY A 32 -8.69 14.11 1.62
N THR A 33 -8.01 13.96 2.75
CA THR A 33 -6.68 14.56 2.99
C THR A 33 -5.53 13.70 2.48
N LEU A 34 -5.81 12.49 2.00
CA LEU A 34 -4.80 11.58 1.49
C LEU A 34 -4.32 12.06 0.11
N ARG A 35 -3.05 12.44 0.02
CA ARG A 35 -2.44 12.96 -1.20
C ARG A 35 -2.20 11.87 -2.22
N ARG A 36 -1.91 10.66 -1.76
CA ARG A 36 -1.55 9.55 -2.64
C ARG A 36 -1.85 8.20 -2.04
N LEU A 37 -2.31 7.30 -2.90
CA LEU A 37 -2.55 5.91 -2.60
C LEU A 37 -1.90 5.01 -3.67
N VAL A 38 -1.16 4.02 -3.22
CA VAL A 38 -0.82 2.85 -4.04
C VAL A 38 -1.39 1.61 -3.36
N VAL A 39 -2.02 0.74 -4.13
CA VAL A 39 -2.54 -0.55 -3.64
C VAL A 39 -1.78 -1.66 -4.35
N LEU A 40 -1.22 -2.58 -3.56
CA LEU A 40 -0.55 -3.78 -4.05
C LEU A 40 -1.55 -4.92 -4.30
N GLU A 41 -1.27 -5.79 -5.27
CA GLU A 41 -2.13 -6.93 -5.61
C GLU A 41 -2.20 -7.96 -4.47
N ARG A 42 -1.07 -8.20 -3.80
CA ARG A 42 -0.91 -9.23 -2.76
C ARG A 42 -0.63 -8.59 -1.40
N PRO A 43 -0.77 -9.35 -0.29
CA PRO A 43 -0.32 -8.91 1.03
C PRO A 43 1.12 -8.42 1.00
N PHE A 44 1.49 -7.58 1.96
CA PHE A 44 2.87 -7.16 2.10
C PHE A 44 3.83 -8.36 2.20
N LEU A 45 4.79 -8.43 1.29
CA LEU A 45 5.79 -9.48 1.21
C LEU A 45 7.09 -9.09 1.90
N ALA A 46 7.32 -7.78 2.08
CA ALA A 46 8.57 -7.19 2.55
C ALA A 46 8.35 -6.11 3.61
N LEU A 47 7.24 -6.15 4.35
CA LEU A 47 6.98 -5.23 5.46
C LEU A 47 8.05 -5.38 6.56
N PRO A 48 8.82 -4.33 6.88
CA PRO A 48 9.86 -4.40 7.90
C PRO A 48 9.28 -4.47 9.32
N SER A 49 9.99 -5.17 10.21
CA SER A 49 9.73 -5.20 11.65
C SER A 49 11.05 -4.98 12.41
N PRO A 50 11.24 -3.86 13.12
CA PRO A 50 10.27 -2.79 13.36
C PRO A 50 10.00 -1.94 12.10
N LEU A 51 8.82 -1.29 12.09
CA LEU A 51 8.44 -0.36 11.03
C LEU A 51 9.33 0.91 11.09
N PRO A 52 9.70 1.52 9.95
CA PRO A 52 10.43 2.78 9.92
C PRO A 52 9.75 3.87 10.77
N PRO A 53 10.53 4.72 11.48
CA PRO A 53 9.96 5.81 12.27
C PRO A 53 9.07 6.73 11.42
N GLY A 54 7.92 7.10 11.99
CA GLY A 54 6.96 7.98 11.33
C GLY A 54 5.97 7.26 10.40
N LEU A 55 6.12 5.96 10.15
CA LEU A 55 5.10 5.18 9.47
C LEU A 55 4.13 4.56 10.49
N GLU A 56 2.88 4.41 10.09
CA GLU A 56 1.82 3.73 10.85
C GLU A 56 1.32 2.54 10.04
N HIS A 57 1.35 1.34 10.61
CA HIS A 57 0.83 0.13 9.96
C HIS A 57 -0.51 -0.26 10.59
N HIS A 58 -1.55 -0.36 9.76
CA HIS A 58 -2.88 -0.78 10.18
C HIS A 58 -3.32 -2.04 9.44
N THR A 59 -3.86 -3.00 10.21
CA THR A 59 -4.57 -4.15 9.64
C THR A 59 -6.05 -3.78 9.48
N VAL A 60 -6.46 -3.52 8.25
CA VAL A 60 -7.85 -3.13 7.90
C VAL A 60 -8.72 -4.38 7.75
N ASN A 61 -8.21 -5.38 7.01
CA ASN A 61 -8.84 -6.67 6.75
C ASN A 61 -10.29 -6.56 6.24
N ASP A 62 -10.55 -5.58 5.36
CA ASP A 62 -11.84 -5.39 4.71
C ASP A 62 -11.77 -5.83 3.24
N PRO A 63 -12.50 -6.89 2.84
CA PRO A 63 -12.54 -7.37 1.45
C PRO A 63 -12.97 -6.33 0.41
N HIS A 64 -13.66 -5.26 0.81
CA HIS A 64 -14.06 -4.17 -0.10
C HIS A 64 -12.95 -3.13 -0.32
N TYR A 65 -11.92 -3.12 0.53
CA TYR A 65 -10.80 -2.19 0.47
C TYR A 65 -9.48 -2.94 0.27
N TRP A 66 -8.84 -3.33 1.37
CA TRP A 66 -7.55 -4.02 1.39
C TRP A 66 -7.34 -4.76 2.71
N GLN A 67 -6.30 -5.58 2.73
CA GLN A 67 -5.90 -6.35 3.90
C GLN A 67 -5.21 -5.45 4.95
N ALA A 68 -4.23 -4.68 4.52
CA ALA A 68 -3.45 -3.82 5.41
C ALA A 68 -2.96 -2.56 4.69
N GLU A 69 -2.61 -1.55 5.47
CA GLU A 69 -2.10 -0.27 4.98
C GLU A 69 -0.93 0.22 5.82
N VAL A 70 -0.05 0.97 5.18
CA VAL A 70 1.02 1.73 5.80
C VAL A 70 0.84 3.20 5.42
N LEU A 71 0.60 4.04 6.41
CA LEU A 71 0.37 5.47 6.28
C LEU A 71 1.63 6.24 6.72
N ASP A 72 2.01 7.25 5.94
CA ASP A 72 2.86 8.33 6.40
C ASP A 72 1.97 9.55 6.73
N PRO A 73 1.73 9.85 8.01
CA PRO A 73 0.86 10.96 8.41
C PRO A 73 1.49 12.33 8.15
N MET A 74 2.81 12.43 7.92
CA MET A 74 3.47 13.70 7.64
C MET A 74 3.26 14.14 6.19
N THR A 75 3.28 13.20 5.25
CA THR A 75 3.01 13.47 3.83
C THR A 75 1.56 13.19 3.43
N SER A 76 0.77 12.57 4.31
CA SER A 76 -0.58 12.07 4.03
C SER A 76 -0.58 11.15 2.81
N GLU A 77 0.35 10.19 2.78
CA GLU A 77 0.48 9.22 1.71
C GLU A 77 0.35 7.80 2.26
N MET A 78 -0.18 6.89 1.45
CA MET A 78 -0.51 5.54 1.90
C MET A 78 -0.09 4.49 0.87
N LEU A 79 0.46 3.40 1.38
CA LEU A 79 0.65 2.16 0.65
C LEU A 79 -0.27 1.10 1.27
N ALA A 80 -1.19 0.55 0.49
CA ALA A 80 -2.08 -0.53 0.90
C ALA A 80 -1.74 -1.83 0.18
N CYS A 81 -2.21 -2.97 0.72
CA CYS A 81 -2.00 -4.28 0.12
C CYS A 81 -3.27 -5.12 0.07
N GLY A 82 -3.51 -5.77 -1.07
CA GLY A 82 -4.63 -6.66 -1.30
C GLY A 82 -4.53 -7.98 -0.52
N PHE A 83 -5.46 -8.89 -0.81
CA PHE A 83 -5.50 -10.22 -0.21
C PHE A 83 -4.75 -11.24 -1.08
N ASP A 84 -4.24 -12.32 -0.48
CA ASP A 84 -3.61 -13.42 -1.23
C ASP A 84 -4.69 -14.32 -1.86
N ARG A 85 -5.56 -13.73 -2.67
CA ARG A 85 -6.64 -14.39 -3.41
C ARG A 85 -6.79 -13.71 -4.77
N PRO A 86 -7.11 -14.46 -5.83
CA PRO A 86 -7.47 -13.83 -7.09
C PRO A 86 -8.71 -12.95 -6.89
N PHE A 87 -8.67 -11.70 -7.36
CA PHE A 87 -9.85 -10.84 -7.40
C PHE A 87 -10.91 -11.50 -8.28
N ILE A 88 -11.94 -12.07 -7.67
CA ILE A 88 -13.13 -12.53 -8.37
C ILE A 88 -14.04 -11.31 -8.44
N ALA A 89 -14.11 -10.68 -9.61
CA ALA A 89 -15.11 -9.64 -9.85
C ALA A 89 -16.50 -10.22 -9.51
N PRO A 90 -17.38 -9.46 -8.83
CA PRO A 90 -18.75 -9.91 -8.63
C PRO A 90 -19.41 -10.18 -9.99
N PRO A 91 -20.28 -11.20 -10.13
CA PRO A 91 -21.01 -11.41 -11.36
C PRO A 91 -21.84 -10.16 -11.69
N ALA A 92 -21.81 -9.77 -12.97
CA ALA A 92 -22.53 -8.63 -13.53
C ALA A 92 -24.06 -8.75 -13.39
#